data_AF-A6N0E5-F1
#
_entry.id   AF-A6N0E5-F1
#
_cell.length_a   1.000
_cell.length_b   1.000
_cell.length_c   1.000
_cell.angle_alpha   90.00
_cell.angle_beta   90.00
_cell.angle_gamma   90.00
#
_symmetry.space_group_name_H-M   'P 1'
#
loop_
_entity.id
_entity.type
_entity.pdbx_description
1 polymer ?
#
loop_
_entity_poly.entity_id
_entity_poly.type
_entity_poly.pdbx_seq_one_letter_code
_entity_poly.pdbx_strand_id
1 'polypeptide(L)'
;HLEATTKSKQLTEVHGAWLPPWLAAHSAHYMEVISGHWNEHGKPAINSFLQKASEKSAQAKKWAEPHVETAKMKWVPVKEKLVVLKKNTEPYVQKVSSKSVEVYEASRDAVKPHVAKVKEFADPYFQEAKKFSKPYIDQVAEVTKPHVEKVRTTLKPYTKRAVRVYGSFLESATTYHRQAQSTILDYLHQHEVSKSLATKELVWFLASALLAIPVYIIYRLLMEAFCSKKPKRPPHGGNHGHRRHKRRHADK
;
A
#
# COMPACT_ATOMS: atom_id res chain seq x y z
N HIS A 1 0.25 -8.86 -37.06
CA HIS A 1 1.72 -9.00 -36.93
C HIS A 1 2.46 -8.02 -37.85
N LEU A 2 2.07 -7.89 -39.12
CA LEU A 2 2.67 -6.95 -40.10
C LEU A 2 2.56 -5.47 -39.69
N GLU A 3 1.42 -5.03 -39.16
CA GLU A 3 1.18 -3.61 -38.86
C GLU A 3 2.08 -3.04 -37.74
N ALA A 4 2.41 -3.86 -36.74
CA ALA A 4 3.32 -3.48 -35.66
C ALA A 4 4.76 -3.35 -36.17
N THR A 5 5.15 -4.17 -37.15
CA THR A 5 6.46 -4.10 -37.81
C THR A 5 6.57 -2.88 -38.73
N THR A 6 5.47 -2.45 -39.35
CA THR A 6 5.44 -1.22 -40.17
C THR A 6 5.54 0.03 -39.31
N LYS A 7 4.80 0.09 -38.19
CA LYS A 7 4.85 1.23 -37.26
C LYS A 7 6.20 1.34 -36.55
N SER A 8 6.83 0.21 -36.18
CA SER A 8 8.17 0.24 -35.59
C SER A 8 9.24 0.69 -36.59
N LYS A 9 9.13 0.32 -37.87
CA LYS A 9 9.99 0.83 -38.95
C LYS A 9 9.86 2.33 -39.14
N GLN A 10 8.64 2.87 -39.22
CA GLN A 10 8.44 4.31 -39.31
C GLN A 10 8.94 5.04 -38.05
N LEU A 11 8.76 4.45 -36.86
CA LEU A 11 9.28 5.05 -35.64
C LEU A 11 10.81 5.07 -35.63
N THR A 12 11.48 4.01 -36.08
CA THR A 12 12.96 3.96 -36.17
C THR A 12 13.51 4.91 -37.22
N GLU A 13 12.79 5.12 -38.33
CA GLU A 13 13.15 6.08 -39.36
C GLU A 13 13.02 7.54 -38.88
N VAL A 14 11.93 7.85 -38.15
CA VAL A 14 11.70 9.19 -37.56
C VAL A 14 12.66 9.48 -36.40
N HIS A 15 12.99 8.48 -35.57
CA HIS A 15 13.92 8.65 -34.44
C HIS A 15 15.39 8.60 -34.88
N GLY A 16 15.71 7.88 -35.96
CA GLY A 16 17.06 7.81 -36.54
C GLY A 16 17.55 9.16 -37.10
N ALA A 17 16.63 10.04 -37.50
CA ALA A 17 16.94 11.39 -37.96
C ALA A 17 17.22 12.40 -36.82
N TRP A 18 16.90 12.06 -35.56
CA TRP A 18 17.10 12.95 -34.40
C TRP A 18 18.36 12.66 -33.60
N LEU A 19 18.90 11.43 -33.67
CA LEU A 19 20.18 11.10 -33.05
C LEU A 19 21.34 11.47 -34.00
N PRO A 20 22.34 12.24 -33.54
CA PRO A 20 23.53 12.51 -34.34
C PRO A 20 24.20 11.22 -34.82
N PRO A 21 24.70 11.15 -36.07
CA PRO A 21 25.34 9.93 -36.62
C PRO A 21 26.48 9.37 -35.75
N TRP A 22 27.22 10.24 -35.06
CA TRP A 22 28.27 9.83 -34.13
C TRP A 22 27.71 9.09 -32.90
N LEU A 23 26.53 9.47 -32.40
CA LEU A 23 25.87 8.83 -31.25
C LEU A 23 25.23 7.51 -31.64
N ALA A 24 24.70 7.41 -32.87
CA ALA A 24 24.22 6.15 -33.43
C ALA A 24 25.37 5.14 -33.62
N ALA A 25 26.52 5.58 -34.17
CA ALA A 25 27.70 4.73 -34.30
C ALA A 25 28.29 4.33 -32.95
N HIS A 26 28.37 5.27 -32.00
CA HIS A 26 28.90 4.99 -30.66
C HIS A 26 27.99 4.04 -29.86
N SER A 27 26.67 4.20 -29.96
CA SER A 27 25.73 3.28 -29.33
C SER A 27 25.75 1.89 -29.97
N ALA A 28 25.85 1.79 -31.31
CA ALA A 28 25.99 0.51 -32.00
C ALA A 28 27.27 -0.24 -31.57
N HIS A 29 28.42 0.45 -31.54
CA HIS A 29 29.69 -0.13 -31.09
C HIS A 29 29.64 -0.57 -29.61
N TYR A 30 29.07 0.27 -28.74
CA TYR A 30 28.91 -0.07 -27.32
C TYR A 30 28.00 -1.28 -27.11
N MET A 31 26.90 -1.36 -27.86
CA MET A 31 25.98 -2.51 -27.85
C MET A 31 26.63 -3.79 -28.38
N GLU A 32 27.49 -3.69 -29.40
CA GLU A 32 28.22 -4.84 -29.95
C GLU A 32 29.19 -5.42 -28.92
N VAL A 33 30.01 -4.57 -28.28
CA VAL A 33 30.95 -4.96 -27.21
C VAL A 33 30.21 -5.57 -26.01
N ILE A 34 29.10 -4.95 -25.58
CA ILE A 34 28.27 -5.52 -24.51
C ILE A 34 27.70 -6.87 -24.92
N SER A 35 27.20 -7.00 -26.16
CA SER A 35 26.62 -8.26 -26.63
C SER A 35 27.66 -9.38 -26.74
N GLY A 36 28.88 -9.05 -27.18
CA GLY A 36 30.01 -9.97 -27.23
C GLY A 36 30.37 -10.46 -25.83
N HIS A 37 30.60 -9.53 -24.90
CA HIS A 37 30.94 -9.85 -23.52
C HIS A 37 29.80 -10.60 -22.79
N TRP A 38 28.55 -10.26 -23.09
CA TRP A 38 27.37 -10.96 -22.59
C TRP A 38 27.30 -12.40 -23.11
N ASN A 39 27.54 -12.63 -24.40
CA ASN A 39 27.50 -13.95 -24.98
C ASN A 39 28.67 -14.84 -24.51
N GLU A 40 29.86 -14.26 -24.36
CA GLU A 40 31.05 -14.98 -23.90
C GLU A 40 31.02 -15.30 -22.40
N HIS A 41 30.55 -14.37 -21.55
CA HIS A 41 30.66 -14.53 -20.10
C HIS A 41 29.32 -14.53 -19.36
N GLY A 42 28.39 -13.64 -19.73
CA GLY A 42 27.11 -13.48 -19.02
C GLY A 42 26.17 -14.67 -19.21
N LYS A 43 25.92 -15.04 -20.47
CA LYS A 43 25.03 -16.13 -20.87
C LYS A 43 25.43 -17.49 -20.29
N PRO A 44 26.70 -17.95 -20.36
CA PRO A 44 27.07 -19.22 -19.77
C PRO A 44 27.01 -19.21 -18.23
N ALA A 45 27.34 -18.10 -17.57
CA ALA A 45 27.25 -17.99 -16.11
C ALA A 45 25.79 -18.10 -15.62
N ILE A 46 24.86 -17.41 -16.30
CA ILE A 46 23.43 -17.49 -16.00
C ILE A 46 22.88 -18.89 -16.26
N ASN A 47 23.23 -19.50 -17.39
CA ASN A 47 22.78 -20.86 -17.70
C ASN A 47 23.29 -21.88 -16.67
N SER A 48 24.57 -21.78 -16.27
CA SER A 48 25.14 -22.62 -15.22
C SER A 48 24.45 -22.41 -13.87
N PHE A 49 24.14 -21.16 -13.51
CA PHE A 49 23.39 -20.84 -12.30
C PHE A 49 21.97 -21.41 -12.32
N LEU A 50 21.23 -21.22 -13.42
CA LEU A 50 19.88 -21.78 -13.59
C LEU A 50 19.91 -23.31 -13.49
N GLN A 51 20.89 -23.96 -14.12
CA GLN A 51 21.04 -25.41 -14.04
C GLN A 51 21.29 -25.86 -12.61
N LYS A 52 22.25 -25.26 -11.90
CA LYS A 52 22.52 -25.58 -10.49
C LYS A 52 21.33 -25.29 -9.58
N ALA A 53 20.61 -24.20 -9.80
CA ALA A 53 19.40 -23.87 -9.05
C ALA A 53 18.30 -24.92 -9.27
N SER A 54 18.14 -25.41 -10.51
CA SER A 54 17.18 -26.46 -10.84
C SER A 54 17.54 -27.82 -10.22
N GLU A 55 18.83 -28.17 -10.19
CA GLU A 55 19.31 -29.39 -9.54
C GLU A 55 19.10 -29.33 -8.02
N LYS A 56 19.40 -28.17 -7.40
CA LYS A 56 19.20 -27.96 -5.97
C LYS A 56 17.73 -27.89 -5.58
N SER A 57 16.86 -27.32 -6.42
CA SER A 57 15.41 -27.33 -6.16
C SER A 57 14.81 -28.72 -6.31
N ALA A 58 15.26 -29.52 -7.29
CA ALA A 58 14.87 -30.92 -7.43
C ALA A 58 15.34 -31.76 -6.22
N GLN A 59 16.56 -31.50 -5.73
CA GLN A 59 17.06 -32.13 -4.52
C GLN A 59 16.23 -31.73 -3.29
N ALA A 60 15.94 -30.44 -3.10
CA ALA A 60 15.11 -29.95 -2.01
C ALA A 60 13.69 -30.54 -2.04
N LYS A 61 13.11 -30.73 -3.24
CA LYS A 61 11.82 -31.38 -3.41
C LYS A 61 11.83 -32.82 -2.89
N LYS A 62 12.86 -33.62 -3.26
CA LYS A 62 13.02 -35.00 -2.76
C LYS A 62 13.19 -35.06 -1.24
N TRP A 63 13.88 -34.11 -0.63
CA TRP A 63 14.00 -34.02 0.83
C TRP A 63 12.68 -33.62 1.50
N ALA A 64 11.91 -32.70 0.90
CA ALA A 64 10.66 -32.22 1.47
C ALA A 64 9.51 -33.22 1.35
N GLU A 65 9.46 -34.02 0.28
CA GLU A 65 8.40 -34.98 -0.03
C GLU A 65 8.05 -35.93 1.15
N PRO A 66 9.00 -36.64 1.79
CA PRO A 66 8.69 -37.50 2.93
C PRO A 66 8.18 -36.72 4.16
N HIS A 67 8.68 -35.50 4.38
CA HIS A 67 8.25 -34.66 5.49
C HIS A 67 6.85 -34.07 5.27
N VAL A 68 6.51 -33.71 4.03
CA VAL A 68 5.18 -33.23 3.65
C VAL A 68 4.15 -34.35 3.75
N GLU A 69 4.46 -35.55 3.27
CA GLU A 69 3.54 -36.70 3.41
C GLU A 69 3.36 -37.11 4.88
N THR A 70 4.44 -37.10 5.68
CA THR A 70 4.34 -37.33 7.13
C THR A 70 3.49 -36.27 7.83
N ALA A 71 3.66 -35.00 7.48
CA ALA A 71 2.87 -33.90 8.04
C ALA A 71 1.39 -34.02 7.64
N LYS A 72 1.11 -34.37 6.38
CA LYS A 72 -0.24 -34.63 5.88
C LYS A 72 -0.91 -35.78 6.64
N MET A 73 -0.20 -36.89 6.84
CA MET A 73 -0.71 -38.04 7.61
C MET A 73 -1.02 -37.67 9.07
N LYS A 74 -0.19 -36.85 9.72
CA LYS A 74 -0.44 -36.34 11.08
C LYS A 74 -1.58 -35.32 11.15
N TRP A 75 -1.81 -34.57 10.08
CA TRP A 75 -2.82 -33.51 10.03
C TRP A 75 -4.24 -34.03 9.82
N VAL A 76 -4.43 -35.13 9.08
CA VAL A 76 -5.74 -35.78 8.86
C VAL A 76 -6.49 -36.07 10.19
N PRO A 77 -5.90 -36.79 11.17
CA PRO A 77 -6.60 -37.08 12.43
C PRO A 77 -6.80 -35.82 13.30
N VAL A 78 -5.94 -34.81 13.16
CA VAL A 78 -6.12 -33.52 13.85
C VAL A 78 -7.32 -32.77 13.28
N LYS A 79 -7.50 -32.76 11.95
CA LYS A 79 -8.69 -32.18 11.32
C LYS A 79 -9.97 -32.86 11.77
N GLU A 80 -9.99 -34.19 11.82
CA GLU A 80 -11.17 -34.94 12.28
C GLU A 80 -11.52 -34.59 13.73
N LYS A 81 -10.52 -34.55 14.62
CA LYS A 81 -10.70 -34.11 16.01
C LYS A 81 -11.20 -32.67 16.10
N LEU A 82 -10.70 -31.77 15.26
CA LEU A 82 -11.16 -30.37 15.20
C LEU A 82 -12.60 -30.26 14.69
N VAL A 83 -13.01 -31.09 13.73
CA VAL A 83 -14.40 -31.13 13.24
C VAL A 83 -15.34 -31.64 14.33
N VAL A 84 -14.96 -32.69 15.06
CA VAL A 84 -15.74 -33.20 16.19
C VAL A 84 -15.82 -32.18 17.32
N LEU A 85 -14.70 -31.55 17.67
CA LEU A 85 -14.66 -30.48 18.68
C LEU A 85 -15.55 -29.31 18.26
N LYS A 86 -15.46 -28.86 17.01
CA LYS A 86 -16.31 -27.79 16.46
C LYS A 86 -17.80 -28.16 16.58
N LYS A 87 -18.19 -29.37 16.17
CA LYS A 87 -19.58 -29.85 16.25
C LYS A 87 -20.08 -29.90 17.70
N ASN A 88 -19.22 -30.30 18.64
CA ASN A 88 -19.56 -30.36 20.05
C ASN A 88 -19.60 -28.97 20.71
N THR A 89 -18.77 -28.03 20.27
CA THR A 89 -18.71 -26.66 20.82
C THR A 89 -19.75 -25.72 20.19
N GLU A 90 -20.20 -25.99 18.97
CA GLU A 90 -21.22 -25.22 18.24
C GLU A 90 -22.52 -24.96 19.05
N PRO A 91 -23.17 -25.96 19.69
CA PRO A 91 -24.37 -25.70 20.49
C PRO A 91 -24.08 -24.83 21.73
N TYR A 92 -22.89 -24.95 22.34
CA TYR A 92 -22.52 -24.12 23.50
C TYR A 92 -22.26 -22.67 23.08
N VAL A 93 -21.57 -22.46 21.97
CA VAL A 93 -21.32 -21.12 21.42
C VAL A 93 -22.64 -20.47 20.99
N GLN A 94 -23.53 -21.21 20.33
CA GLN A 94 -24.87 -20.72 19.99
C GLN A 94 -25.67 -20.35 21.25
N LYS A 95 -25.64 -21.19 22.30
CA LYS A 95 -26.33 -20.92 23.56
C LYS A 95 -25.78 -19.68 24.27
N VAL A 96 -24.46 -19.54 24.36
CA VAL A 96 -23.81 -18.37 24.95
C VAL A 96 -24.10 -17.11 24.14
N SER A 97 -24.09 -17.22 22.80
CA SER A 97 -24.43 -16.11 21.90
C SER A 97 -25.89 -15.68 22.05
N SER A 98 -26.83 -16.62 22.15
CA SER A 98 -28.25 -16.28 22.38
C SER A 98 -28.44 -15.60 23.72
N LYS A 99 -27.81 -16.15 24.78
CA LYS A 99 -27.90 -15.58 26.13
C LYS A 99 -27.24 -14.21 26.24
N SER A 100 -26.12 -13.97 25.54
CA SER A 100 -25.48 -12.66 25.55
C SER A 100 -26.31 -11.61 24.82
N VAL A 101 -26.97 -11.97 23.72
CA VAL A 101 -27.92 -11.08 23.02
C VAL A 101 -29.10 -10.74 23.92
N GLU A 102 -29.74 -11.73 24.56
CA GLU A 102 -30.85 -11.51 25.50
C GLU A 102 -30.45 -10.56 26.64
N VAL A 103 -29.29 -10.80 27.27
CA VAL A 103 -28.79 -9.95 28.37
C VAL A 103 -28.47 -8.54 27.89
N TYR A 104 -27.90 -8.40 26.69
CA TYR A 104 -27.60 -7.10 26.09
C TYR A 104 -28.88 -6.32 25.78
N GLU A 105 -29.90 -6.95 25.18
CA GLU A 105 -31.18 -6.31 24.90
C GLU A 105 -31.88 -5.88 26.18
N ALA A 106 -31.96 -6.76 27.19
CA ALA A 106 -32.52 -6.42 28.49
C ALA A 106 -31.77 -5.26 29.17
N SER A 107 -30.42 -5.26 29.10
CA SER A 107 -29.60 -4.17 29.63
C SER A 107 -29.85 -2.86 28.88
N ARG A 108 -29.92 -2.91 27.54
CA ARG A 108 -30.20 -1.75 26.70
C ARG A 108 -31.57 -1.15 27.03
N ASP A 109 -32.60 -2.00 27.18
CA ASP A 109 -33.95 -1.55 27.50
C ASP A 109 -34.04 -0.96 28.92
N ALA A 110 -33.31 -1.52 29.89
CA ALA A 110 -33.18 -0.96 31.23
C ALA A 110 -32.45 0.40 31.24
N VAL A 111 -31.44 0.57 30.39
CA VAL A 111 -30.64 1.82 30.31
C VAL A 111 -31.34 2.91 29.49
N LYS A 112 -32.18 2.55 28.51
CA LYS A 112 -32.94 3.46 27.65
C LYS A 112 -33.66 4.60 28.40
N PRO A 113 -34.43 4.37 29.47
CA PRO A 113 -35.08 5.46 30.22
C PRO A 113 -34.07 6.39 30.92
N HIS A 114 -32.91 5.87 31.36
CA HIS A 114 -31.88 6.71 31.97
C HIS A 114 -31.18 7.60 30.95
N VAL A 115 -30.91 7.09 29.75
CA VAL A 115 -30.37 7.90 28.63
C VAL A 115 -31.36 8.97 28.21
N ALA A 116 -32.65 8.64 28.16
CA ALA A 116 -33.70 9.63 27.87
C ALA A 116 -33.73 10.75 28.93
N LYS A 117 -33.69 10.41 30.22
CA LYS A 117 -33.63 11.40 31.32
C LYS A 117 -32.38 12.27 31.26
N VAL A 118 -31.20 11.69 30.99
CA VAL A 118 -29.96 12.46 30.83
C VAL A 118 -30.06 13.40 29.64
N LYS A 119 -30.67 12.97 28.53
CA LYS A 119 -30.91 13.83 27.37
C LYS A 119 -31.86 14.97 27.70
N GLU A 120 -32.98 14.70 28.36
CA GLU A 120 -33.93 15.74 28.80
C GLU A 120 -33.29 16.73 29.76
N PHE A 121 -32.43 16.27 30.67
CA PHE A 121 -31.70 17.14 31.59
C PHE A 121 -30.64 17.99 30.87
N ALA A 122 -29.93 17.40 29.90
CA ALA A 122 -28.88 18.09 29.16
C ALA A 122 -29.42 19.05 28.08
N ASP A 123 -30.60 18.77 27.51
CA ASP A 123 -31.16 19.55 26.39
C ASP A 123 -31.28 21.05 26.72
N PRO A 124 -31.81 21.50 27.88
CA PRO A 124 -31.84 22.91 28.27
C PRO A 124 -30.46 23.57 28.26
N TYR A 125 -29.44 22.89 28.79
CA TYR A 125 -28.06 23.41 28.81
C TYR A 125 -27.47 23.50 27.40
N PHE A 126 -27.72 22.51 26.54
CA PHE A 126 -27.31 22.57 25.14
C PHE A 126 -28.04 23.67 24.37
N GLN A 127 -29.33 23.90 24.64
CA GLN A 127 -30.08 24.99 24.01
C GLN A 127 -29.57 26.36 24.48
N GLU A 128 -29.21 26.50 25.75
CA GLU A 128 -28.61 27.72 26.30
C GLU A 128 -27.23 27.98 25.69
N ALA A 129 -26.34 26.97 25.70
CA ALA A 129 -25.04 27.05 25.03
C ALA A 129 -25.18 27.36 23.53
N LYS A 130 -26.20 26.81 22.86
CA LYS A 130 -26.53 27.13 21.47
C LYS A 130 -26.97 28.59 21.32
N LYS A 131 -27.82 29.13 22.21
CA LYS A 131 -28.20 30.55 22.17
C LYS A 131 -26.99 31.47 22.33
N PHE A 132 -26.06 31.13 23.23
CA PHE A 132 -24.83 31.89 23.43
C PHE A 132 -23.85 31.77 22.27
N SER A 133 -23.63 30.57 21.74
CA SER A 133 -22.64 30.33 20.69
C SER A 133 -23.11 30.72 19.29
N LYS A 134 -24.42 30.59 19.01
CA LYS A 134 -25.00 30.89 17.69
C LYS A 134 -24.62 32.28 17.13
N PRO A 135 -24.73 33.41 17.86
CA PRO A 135 -24.33 34.70 17.31
C PRO A 135 -22.84 34.77 16.96
N TYR A 136 -21.96 34.13 17.74
CA TYR A 136 -20.53 34.08 17.42
C TYR A 136 -20.23 33.17 16.21
N ILE A 137 -20.91 32.02 16.11
CA ILE A 137 -20.78 31.15 14.94
C ILE A 137 -21.29 31.86 13.69
N ASP A 138 -22.43 32.56 13.78
CA ASP A 138 -23.02 33.33 12.68
C ASP A 138 -22.07 34.47 12.27
N GLN A 139 -21.47 35.19 13.22
CA GLN A 139 -20.47 36.22 12.96
C GLN A 139 -19.21 35.66 12.29
N VAL A 140 -18.66 34.56 12.80
CA VAL A 140 -17.50 33.89 12.18
C VAL A 140 -17.87 33.40 10.79
N ALA A 141 -19.06 32.81 10.60
CA ALA A 141 -19.53 32.37 9.30
C ALA A 141 -19.66 33.55 8.33
N GLU A 142 -20.21 34.68 8.75
CA GLU A 142 -20.37 35.88 7.94
C GLU A 142 -19.02 36.49 7.53
N VAL A 143 -18.09 36.66 8.47
CA VAL A 143 -16.74 37.17 8.20
C VAL A 143 -15.94 36.24 7.30
N THR A 144 -16.09 34.93 7.49
CA THR A 144 -15.35 33.92 6.72
C THR A 144 -16.00 33.65 5.36
N LYS A 145 -17.30 33.93 5.17
CA LYS A 145 -18.05 33.70 3.91
C LYS A 145 -17.35 34.26 2.66
N PRO A 146 -16.95 35.55 2.59
CA PRO A 146 -16.25 36.07 1.41
C PRO A 146 -14.87 35.43 1.21
N HIS A 147 -14.18 35.07 2.30
CA HIS A 147 -12.86 34.44 2.24
C HIS A 147 -12.94 33.00 1.72
N VAL A 148 -13.91 32.22 2.18
CA VAL A 148 -14.17 30.86 1.69
C VAL A 148 -14.62 30.90 0.23
N GLU A 149 -15.50 31.81 -0.16
CA GLU A 149 -15.92 31.94 -1.56
C GLU A 149 -14.77 32.38 -2.48
N LYS A 150 -13.87 33.27 -2.01
CA LYS A 150 -12.65 33.64 -2.73
C LYS A 150 -11.69 32.46 -2.89
N VAL A 151 -11.48 31.66 -1.84
CA VAL A 151 -10.67 30.43 -1.91
C VAL A 151 -11.33 29.43 -2.86
N ARG A 152 -12.64 29.21 -2.77
CA ARG A 152 -13.39 28.29 -3.62
C ARG A 152 -13.35 28.68 -5.10
N THR A 153 -13.51 29.96 -5.40
CA THR A 153 -13.42 30.48 -6.78
C THR A 153 -12.01 30.39 -7.34
N THR A 154 -11.00 30.68 -6.52
CA THR A 154 -9.59 30.54 -6.91
C THR A 154 -9.16 29.08 -7.10
N LEU A 155 -9.67 28.16 -6.27
CA LEU A 155 -9.36 26.73 -6.35
C LEU A 155 -10.19 25.99 -7.42
N LYS A 156 -11.36 26.50 -7.83
CA LYS A 156 -12.22 25.89 -8.87
C LYS A 156 -11.45 25.34 -10.09
N PRO A 157 -10.56 26.10 -10.77
CA PRO A 157 -9.82 25.57 -11.91
C PRO A 157 -8.86 24.43 -11.53
N TYR A 158 -8.21 24.51 -10.37
CA TYR A 158 -7.30 23.47 -9.87
C TYR A 158 -8.05 22.20 -9.48
N THR A 159 -9.20 22.33 -8.80
CA THR A 159 -10.07 21.20 -8.48
C THR A 159 -10.58 20.52 -9.75
N LYS A 160 -11.02 21.28 -10.77
CA LYS A 160 -11.42 20.71 -12.07
C LYS A 160 -10.28 19.95 -12.75
N ARG A 161 -9.06 20.50 -12.70
CA ARG A 161 -7.87 19.82 -13.25
C ARG A 161 -7.54 18.55 -12.47
N ALA A 162 -7.58 18.60 -11.14
CA ALA A 162 -7.33 17.45 -10.27
C ALA A 162 -8.35 16.33 -10.49
N VAL A 163 -9.64 16.66 -10.58
CA VAL A 163 -10.72 15.69 -10.89
C VAL A 163 -10.49 15.06 -12.26
N ARG A 164 -10.08 15.84 -13.28
CA ARG A 164 -9.80 15.31 -14.61
C ARG A 164 -8.61 14.34 -14.60
N VAL A 165 -7.49 14.75 -14.00
CA VAL A 165 -6.28 13.91 -13.93
C VAL A 165 -6.56 12.63 -13.14
N TYR A 166 -7.29 12.74 -12.02
CA TYR A 166 -7.70 11.59 -11.22
C TYR A 166 -8.65 10.66 -11.99
N GLY A 167 -9.61 11.22 -12.75
CA GLY A 167 -10.49 10.44 -13.62
C GLY A 167 -9.72 9.66 -14.68
N SER A 168 -8.81 10.31 -15.42
CA SER A 168 -7.97 9.64 -16.41
C SER A 168 -7.04 8.59 -15.80
N PHE A 169 -6.52 8.85 -14.58
CA PHE A 169 -5.73 7.87 -13.83
C PHE A 169 -6.58 6.65 -13.45
N LEU A 170 -7.80 6.84 -12.94
CA LEU A 170 -8.71 5.76 -12.59
C LEU A 170 -9.12 4.93 -13.81
N GLU A 171 -9.38 5.55 -14.95
CA GLU A 171 -9.67 4.85 -16.21
C GLU A 171 -8.47 3.99 -16.65
N SER A 172 -7.27 4.57 -16.60
CA SER A 172 -6.03 3.87 -16.94
C SER A 172 -5.78 2.70 -15.99
N ALA A 173 -5.92 2.93 -14.68
CA ALA A 173 -5.82 1.92 -13.64
C ALA A 173 -6.82 0.78 -13.86
N THR A 174 -8.09 1.11 -14.13
CA THR A 174 -9.13 0.10 -14.38
C THR A 174 -8.82 -0.74 -15.62
N THR A 175 -8.31 -0.11 -16.67
CA THR A 175 -7.93 -0.79 -17.91
C THR A 175 -6.75 -1.73 -17.67
N TYR A 176 -5.71 -1.25 -16.98
CA TYR A 176 -4.53 -2.05 -16.63
C TYR A 176 -4.89 -3.19 -15.68
N HIS A 177 -5.77 -2.95 -14.71
CA HIS A 177 -6.28 -3.97 -13.80
C HIS A 177 -6.97 -5.10 -14.57
N ARG A 178 -7.86 -4.77 -15.53
CA ARG A 178 -8.52 -5.76 -16.39
C ARG A 178 -7.52 -6.55 -17.24
N GLN A 179 -6.51 -5.88 -17.80
CA GLN A 179 -5.44 -6.54 -18.57
C GLN A 179 -4.56 -7.45 -17.70
N ALA A 180 -4.25 -7.03 -16.47
CA ALA A 180 -3.53 -7.84 -15.51
C ALA A 180 -4.36 -9.06 -15.09
N GLN A 181 -5.67 -8.90 -14.85
CA GLN A 181 -6.58 -10.01 -14.58
C GLN A 181 -6.57 -11.04 -15.71
N SER A 182 -6.69 -10.61 -16.98
CA SER A 182 -6.67 -11.55 -18.10
C SER A 182 -5.34 -12.29 -18.22
N THR A 183 -4.23 -11.57 -18.06
CA THR A 183 -2.87 -12.16 -18.14
C THR A 183 -2.61 -13.17 -17.01
N ILE A 184 -3.01 -12.82 -15.79
CA ILE A 184 -2.89 -13.70 -14.61
C ILE A 184 -3.78 -14.93 -14.77
N LEU A 185 -5.01 -14.74 -15.26
CA LEU A 185 -5.94 -15.84 -15.52
C LEU A 185 -5.38 -16.81 -16.56
N ASP A 186 -4.85 -16.30 -17.67
CA ASP A 186 -4.22 -17.10 -18.72
C ASP A 186 -3.01 -17.88 -18.17
N TYR A 187 -2.15 -17.24 -17.36
CA TYR A 187 -1.00 -17.88 -16.74
C TYR A 187 -1.40 -18.97 -15.73
N LEU A 188 -2.43 -18.72 -14.91
CA LEU A 188 -2.93 -19.70 -13.96
C LEU A 188 -3.58 -20.91 -14.64
N HIS A 189 -4.19 -20.71 -15.81
CA HIS A 189 -4.78 -21.77 -16.63
C HIS A 189 -3.74 -22.66 -17.33
N GLN A 190 -2.56 -22.12 -17.66
CA GLN A 190 -1.47 -22.85 -18.32
C GLN A 190 -0.77 -23.88 -17.40
N HIS A 191 -0.85 -23.73 -16.08
CA HIS A 191 -0.24 -24.65 -15.13
C HIS A 191 -1.28 -25.49 -14.38
N GLU A 192 -1.20 -26.83 -14.51
CA GLU A 192 -2.17 -27.78 -13.90
C GLU A 192 -2.32 -27.62 -12.38
N VAL A 193 -1.25 -27.22 -11.69
CA VAL A 193 -1.23 -27.03 -10.22
C VAL A 193 -1.93 -25.75 -9.78
N SER A 194 -1.86 -24.67 -10.58
CA SER A 194 -2.49 -23.38 -10.27
C SER A 194 -3.91 -23.24 -10.80
N LYS A 195 -4.38 -24.19 -11.60
CA LYS A 195 -5.75 -24.22 -12.13
C LYS A 195 -6.82 -24.21 -11.02
N SER A 196 -6.53 -24.83 -9.87
CA SER A 196 -7.39 -24.79 -8.68
C SER A 196 -7.40 -23.43 -7.95
N LEU A 197 -6.37 -22.61 -8.18
CA LEU A 197 -6.19 -21.26 -7.62
C LEU A 197 -6.74 -20.16 -8.54
N ALA A 198 -7.23 -20.51 -9.74
CA ALA A 198 -7.82 -19.59 -10.72
C ALA A 198 -9.25 -19.14 -10.32
N THR A 199 -9.44 -18.79 -9.05
CA THR A 199 -10.70 -18.20 -8.58
C THR A 199 -10.74 -16.71 -8.95
N LYS A 200 -11.90 -16.24 -9.39
CA LYS A 200 -12.09 -14.83 -9.82
C LYS A 200 -11.66 -13.83 -8.74
N GLU A 201 -11.92 -14.15 -7.47
CA GLU A 201 -11.51 -13.35 -6.32
C GLU A 201 -9.98 -13.22 -6.22
N LEU A 202 -9.24 -14.33 -6.35
CA LEU A 202 -7.77 -14.32 -6.20
C LEU A 202 -7.10 -13.58 -7.36
N VAL A 203 -7.59 -13.77 -8.59
CA VAL A 203 -7.14 -13.02 -9.78
C VAL A 203 -7.39 -11.52 -9.60
N TRP A 204 -8.55 -11.15 -9.05
CA TRP A 204 -8.87 -9.76 -8.73
C TRP A 204 -7.92 -9.18 -7.68
N PHE A 205 -7.61 -9.91 -6.60
CA PHE A 205 -6.65 -9.46 -5.58
C PHE A 205 -5.23 -9.32 -6.14
N LEU A 206 -4.77 -10.26 -6.97
CA LEU A 206 -3.43 -10.25 -7.53
C LEU A 206 -3.25 -9.10 -8.54
N ALA A 207 -4.25 -8.85 -9.38
CA ALA A 207 -4.27 -7.70 -10.27
C ALA A 207 -4.34 -6.36 -9.52
N SER A 208 -5.02 -6.31 -8.37
CA SER A 208 -5.05 -5.14 -7.49
C SER A 208 -3.69 -4.90 -6.83
N ALA A 209 -3.02 -5.97 -6.38
CA ALA A 209 -1.68 -5.87 -5.80
C ALA A 209 -0.65 -5.33 -6.80
N LEU A 210 -0.71 -5.78 -8.06
CA LEU A 210 0.13 -5.25 -9.15
C LEU A 210 -0.05 -3.75 -9.38
N LEU A 211 -1.27 -3.25 -9.19
CA LEU A 211 -1.61 -1.84 -9.35
C LEU A 211 -1.21 -0.99 -8.14
N ALA A 212 -1.24 -1.58 -6.93
CA ALA A 212 -0.86 -0.91 -5.70
C ALA A 212 0.66 -0.66 -5.57
N ILE A 213 1.49 -1.48 -6.23
CA ILE A 213 2.96 -1.38 -6.16
C ILE A 213 3.48 -0.03 -6.67
N PRO A 214 3.11 0.46 -7.87
CA PRO A 214 3.50 1.80 -8.33
C PRO A 214 3.08 2.92 -7.38
N VAL A 215 1.86 2.84 -6.83
CA VAL A 215 1.32 3.84 -5.89
C VAL A 215 2.15 3.87 -4.61
N TYR A 216 2.52 2.70 -4.08
CA TYR A 216 3.36 2.58 -2.89
C TYR A 216 4.78 3.14 -3.12
N ILE A 217 5.38 2.92 -4.29
CA ILE A 217 6.70 3.46 -4.64
C ILE A 217 6.65 4.99 -4.71
N ILE A 218 5.64 5.56 -5.37
CA ILE A 218 5.46 7.02 -5.43
C ILE A 218 5.24 7.60 -4.02
N TYR A 219 4.41 6.95 -3.20
CA TYR A 219 4.19 7.36 -1.81
C TYR A 219 5.49 7.35 -0.99
N ARG A 220 6.31 6.30 -1.12
CA ARG A 220 7.64 6.21 -0.49
C ARG A 220 8.55 7.37 -0.91
N LEU A 221 8.63 7.66 -2.20
CA LEU A 221 9.44 8.76 -2.74
C LEU A 221 8.96 10.13 -2.23
N LEU A 222 7.64 10.34 -2.16
CA LEU A 222 7.06 11.57 -1.61
C LEU A 222 7.36 11.71 -0.11
N MET A 223 7.25 10.62 0.66
CA MET A 223 7.58 10.63 2.08
C MET A 223 9.07 10.90 2.32
N GLU A 224 9.98 10.38 1.51
CA GLU A 224 11.41 10.69 1.63
C GLU A 224 11.73 12.14 1.25
N ALA A 225 11.08 12.66 0.20
CA ALA A 225 11.28 14.03 -0.28
C ALA A 225 10.68 15.11 0.65
N PHE A 226 9.49 14.85 1.24
CA PHE A 226 8.77 15.83 2.06
C PHE A 226 8.89 15.60 3.58
N CYS A 227 9.13 14.36 4.03
CA CYS A 227 9.27 14.02 5.45
C CYS A 227 10.72 13.73 5.86
N SER A 228 11.69 14.37 5.23
CA SER A 228 13.09 14.34 5.67
C SER A 228 13.20 15.00 7.05
N LYS A 229 13.07 14.20 8.11
CA LYS A 229 13.36 14.64 9.48
C LYS A 229 14.82 15.11 9.50
N LYS A 230 15.05 16.40 9.79
CA LYS A 230 16.40 16.91 10.03
C LYS A 230 17.03 16.08 11.15
N PRO A 231 18.23 15.50 10.98
CA PRO A 231 18.90 14.84 12.09
C PRO A 231 19.15 15.86 13.19
N LYS A 232 18.67 15.58 14.42
CA LYS A 232 19.03 16.36 15.60
C LYS A 232 20.55 16.26 15.77
N ARG A 233 21.24 17.40 15.66
CA ARG A 233 22.65 17.49 16.06
C ARG A 233 22.76 17.17 17.56
N PRO A 234 23.72 16.34 18.00
CA PRO A 234 23.94 16.13 19.43
C PRO A 234 24.36 17.46 20.08
N PRO A 235 23.97 17.72 21.35
CA PRO A 235 24.36 18.93 22.04
C PRO A 235 25.89 18.93 22.20
N HIS A 236 26.51 19.97 21.67
CA HIS A 236 27.93 20.23 21.85
C HIS A 236 28.18 20.47 23.35
N GLY A 237 28.82 19.51 24.01
CA GLY A 237 29.18 19.60 25.42
C GLY A 237 30.12 20.78 25.64
N GLY A 238 29.58 21.86 26.20
CA GLY A 238 30.35 23.02 26.62
C GLY A 238 31.28 22.64 27.76
N ASN A 239 32.56 22.51 27.43
CA ASN A 239 33.63 22.24 28.36
C ASN A 239 33.87 23.52 29.21
N HIS A 240 33.25 23.61 30.39
CA HIS A 240 33.51 24.71 31.33
C HIS A 240 34.87 24.49 32.02
N GLY A 241 35.91 25.02 31.38
CA GLY A 241 37.24 25.12 31.96
C GLY A 241 37.25 26.00 33.21
N HIS A 242 37.69 25.39 34.31
CA HIS A 242 38.13 26.05 35.53
C HIS A 242 38.90 27.35 35.27
N ARG A 243 38.46 28.47 35.85
CA ARG A 243 39.32 29.64 36.05
C ARG A 243 39.20 30.14 37.48
N ARG A 244 40.19 29.76 38.29
CA ARG A 244 40.42 30.27 39.65
C ARG A 244 41.48 31.39 39.59
N HIS A 245 41.48 32.22 40.64
CA HIS A 245 42.32 33.40 40.97
C HIS A 245 41.81 34.75 40.44
N LYS A 246 41.75 35.83 41.24
CA LYS A 246 42.59 36.23 42.39
C LYS A 246 41.86 37.26 43.28
N ARG A 247 42.19 37.26 44.58
CA ARG A 247 41.78 38.19 45.66
C ARG A 247 42.08 39.67 45.35
N ARG A 248 41.26 40.59 45.86
CA ARG A 248 41.70 41.76 46.67
C ARG A 248 40.54 42.40 47.44
N HIS A 249 40.75 42.57 48.74
CA HIS A 249 40.01 43.45 49.65
C HIS A 249 40.19 44.92 49.23
N ALA A 250 39.16 45.74 49.46
CA ALA A 250 39.31 47.11 49.95
C ALA A 250 38.03 47.51 50.70
N ASP A 251 38.17 47.73 52.00
CA ASP A 251 37.30 48.56 52.83
C ASP A 251 37.58 50.03 52.50
N LYS A 252 36.50 50.80 52.34
CA LYS A 252 36.29 52.26 52.51
C LYS A 252 35.43 52.84 51.40
#